data_AF-A0A8J6KZQ3-F1
#
_entry.id   AF-A0A8J6KZQ3-F1
#
_cell.length_a   1.000
_cell.length_b   1.000
_cell.length_c   1.000
_cell.angle_alpha   90.00
_cell.angle_beta   90.00
_cell.angle_gamma   90.00
#
_symmetry.space_group_name_H-M   'P 1'
#
loop_
_entity.id
_entity.type
_entity.pdbx_description
1 polymer ?
#
loop_
_entity_poly.entity_id
_entity_poly.type
_entity_poly.pdbx_seq_one_letter_code
_entity_poly.pdbx_strand_id
1 'polypeptide(L)'
;LFAAIGEPESIDWYNPQGEKIISTQRVMVQKEGVRSRLTIYNANIEDAGIYRCQATDDKGQTQEATVVLEIYQKLTFREVVSPQEFKQGEDAEVVCRVSSSPAPAVSWLYHNEEVTTIPDS
;
A
#
# COMPACT_ATOMS: atom_id res chain seq x y z
N LEU A 1 -15.22 -1.22 31.61
CA LEU A 1 -14.01 -2.05 31.82
C LEU A 1 -12.81 -1.12 31.69
N PHE A 2 -12.08 -0.87 32.77
CA PHE A 2 -10.89 -0.01 32.74
C PHE A 2 -9.69 -0.86 32.34
N ALA A 3 -9.05 -0.53 31.23
CA ALA A 3 -7.76 -1.11 30.88
C ALA A 3 -6.74 -0.66 31.92
N ALA A 4 -6.27 -1.58 32.76
CA ALA A 4 -5.04 -1.39 33.50
C ALA A 4 -3.90 -1.42 32.47
N ILE A 5 -3.56 -0.27 31.90
CA ILE A 5 -2.31 -0.10 31.17
C ILE A 5 -1.23 -0.14 32.26
N GLY A 6 -0.71 -1.33 32.55
CA GLY A 6 0.52 -1.47 33.33
C GLY A 6 1.64 -0.69 32.66
N GLU A 7 2.64 -0.24 33.42
CA GLU A 7 3.83 0.37 32.83
C GLU A 7 4.62 -0.72 32.09
N PRO A 8 4.70 -0.67 30.75
CA PRO A 8 5.41 -1.70 30.01
C PRO A 8 6.92 -1.48 30.14
N GLU A 9 7.66 -2.53 30.45
CA GLU A 9 9.12 -2.56 30.42
C GLU A 9 9.61 -2.27 28.98
N SER A 10 9.00 -2.94 27.99
CA SER A 10 9.31 -2.75 26.57
C SER A 10 8.05 -2.56 25.71
N ILE A 11 8.21 -1.81 24.61
CA ILE A 11 7.21 -1.70 23.55
C ILE A 11 7.97 -1.83 22.23
N ASP A 12 7.66 -2.89 21.48
CA ASP A 12 8.35 -3.27 20.26
C ASP A 12 7.37 -3.34 19.08
N TRP A 13 7.84 -2.90 17.90
CA TRP A 13 7.10 -3.04 16.65
C TRP A 13 7.67 -4.18 15.81
N TYR A 14 6.79 -4.90 15.13
CA TYR A 14 7.14 -5.96 14.19
C TYR A 14 6.52 -5.69 12.81
N ASN A 15 7.27 -5.97 11.75
CA ASN A 15 6.85 -5.82 10.36
C ASN A 15 5.92 -6.97 9.92
N PRO A 16 5.33 -6.90 8.71
CA PRO A 16 4.49 -7.98 8.17
C PRO A 16 5.19 -9.33 8.03
N GLN A 17 6.52 -9.36 8.00
CA GLN A 17 7.33 -10.59 7.96
C GLN A 17 7.58 -11.17 9.36
N GLY A 18 7.12 -10.51 10.42
CA GLY A 18 7.29 -10.93 11.81
C GLY A 18 8.63 -10.52 12.43
N GLU A 19 9.42 -9.70 11.74
CA GLU A 19 10.72 -9.24 12.20
C GLU A 19 10.58 -7.96 13.03
N LYS A 20 11.37 -7.84 14.10
CA LYS A 20 11.39 -6.64 14.94
C LYS A 20 11.91 -5.45 14.15
N ILE A 21 11.15 -4.36 14.12
CA ILE A 21 11.50 -3.12 13.42
C ILE A 21 12.59 -2.39 14.20
N ILE A 22 13.74 -2.21 13.55
CA ILE A 22 14.82 -1.34 14.02
C ILE A 22 14.60 0.04 13.41
N SER A 23 14.62 1.09 14.24
CA SER A 23 14.40 2.46 13.78
C SER A 23 15.47 2.89 12.78
N THR A 24 15.04 3.41 11.63
CA THR A 24 15.87 3.97 10.54
C THR A 24 15.38 5.37 10.17
N GLN A 25 16.03 6.04 9.20
CA GLN A 25 15.54 7.33 8.69
C GLN A 25 14.19 7.21 7.95
N ARG A 26 13.92 6.07 7.30
CA ARG A 26 12.67 5.83 6.55
C ARG A 26 11.56 5.30 7.45
N VAL A 27 11.89 4.39 8.37
CA VAL A 27 10.96 3.76 9.30
C VAL A 27 11.38 4.13 10.71
N MET A 28 10.75 5.16 11.28
CA MET A 28 11.08 5.69 12.59
C MET A 28 10.20 5.09 13.69
N VAL A 29 10.83 4.65 14.78
CA VAL A 29 10.15 4.23 16.02
C VAL A 29 10.48 5.24 17.11
N GLN A 30 9.46 5.88 17.70
CA GLN A 30 9.60 6.84 18.78
C GLN A 30 8.84 6.36 20.00
N LYS A 31 9.53 6.17 21.13
CA LYS A 31 8.93 5.78 22.42
C LYS A 31 8.82 7.01 23.33
N GLU A 32 7.66 7.21 23.94
CA GLU A 32 7.40 8.27 24.92
C GLU A 32 6.55 7.69 26.07
N GLY A 33 7.21 7.34 27.18
CA GLY A 33 6.60 6.65 28.31
C GLY A 33 5.94 5.33 27.89
N VAL A 34 4.63 5.23 28.11
CA VAL A 34 3.80 4.06 27.77
C VAL A 34 3.33 4.05 26.31
N ARG A 35 3.74 5.01 25.48
CA ARG A 35 3.36 5.14 24.08
C ARG A 35 4.54 4.84 23.16
N SER A 36 4.25 4.25 22.01
CA SER A 36 5.20 4.07 20.92
C SER A 36 4.54 4.46 19.60
N ARG A 37 5.28 5.19 18.76
CA ARG A 37 4.83 5.65 17.44
C ARG A 37 5.74 5.06 16.38
N LEU A 38 5.15 4.36 15.42
CA LEU A 38 5.79 3.95 14.17
C LEU A 38 5.45 4.95 13.06
N THR A 39 6.46 5.46 12.37
CA THR A 39 6.30 6.37 11.22
C THR A 39 7.04 5.81 10.02
N ILE A 40 6.34 5.57 8.91
CA ILE A 40 6.90 5.08 7.65
C ILE A 40 6.86 6.21 6.63
N TYR A 41 8.02 6.76 6.27
CA TYR A 41 8.14 7.81 5.25
C TYR A 41 8.23 7.19 3.86
N ASN A 42 7.63 7.87 2.88
CA ASN A 42 7.60 7.45 1.47
C ASN A 42 7.15 5.99 1.33
N ALA A 43 6.02 5.66 1.97
CA ALA A 43 5.49 4.31 1.97
C ALA A 43 5.28 3.78 0.55
N ASN A 44 5.67 2.53 0.31
CA ASN A 44 5.56 1.86 -0.98
C ASN A 44 4.76 0.55 -0.85
N ILE A 45 4.54 -0.15 -1.96
CA ILE A 45 3.69 -1.35 -1.96
C ILE A 45 4.24 -2.49 -1.09
N GLU A 46 5.55 -2.55 -0.88
CA GLU A 46 6.22 -3.57 -0.06
C GLU A 46 6.02 -3.33 1.44
N ASP A 47 5.68 -2.09 1.84
CA ASP A 47 5.36 -1.76 3.23
C ASP A 47 3.97 -2.27 3.65
N ALA A 48 3.11 -2.70 2.70
CA ALA A 48 1.76 -3.17 3.01
C ALA A 48 1.78 -4.47 3.84
N GLY A 49 0.81 -4.59 4.76
CA GLY A 49 0.63 -5.80 5.55
C GLY A 49 0.24 -5.53 7.01
N ILE A 50 0.32 -6.57 7.83
CA ILE A 50 -0.08 -6.52 9.24
C ILE A 50 1.14 -6.19 10.11
N TYR A 51 1.14 -5.01 10.71
CA TYR A 51 2.14 -4.63 11.72
C TYR A 51 1.63 -5.00 13.11
N ARG A 52 2.56 -5.34 14.00
CA ARG A 52 2.28 -5.69 15.39
C ARG A 52 3.02 -4.77 16.34
N CYS A 53 2.31 -4.24 17.33
CA CYS A 53 2.87 -3.54 18.47
C CYS A 53 2.72 -4.45 19.70
N GLN A 54 3.83 -4.86 20.29
CA GLN A 54 3.87 -5.76 21.44
C GLN A 54 4.41 -4.99 22.65
N ALA A 55 3.69 -5.03 23.76
CA ALA A 55 4.11 -4.52 25.04
C ALA A 55 4.43 -5.69 25.98
N THR A 56 5.52 -5.58 26.74
CA THR A 56 5.95 -6.57 27.73
C THR A 56 6.10 -5.89 29.08
N ASP A 57 5.51 -6.47 30.14
CA ASP A 57 5.67 -5.98 31.52
C ASP A 57 6.92 -6.55 32.20
N ASP A 58 7.19 -6.09 33.43
CA ASP A 58 8.34 -6.48 34.26
C ASP A 58 8.36 -7.97 34.66
N LYS A 59 7.24 -8.68 34.48
CA LYS A 59 7.08 -10.11 34.74
C LYS A 59 7.16 -10.94 33.46
N GLY A 60 7.38 -10.30 32.32
CA GLY A 60 7.40 -10.94 31.00
C GLY A 60 6.03 -11.26 30.42
N GLN A 61 4.93 -10.74 30.99
CA GLN A 61 3.61 -10.85 30.37
C GLN A 61 3.54 -9.95 29.14
N THR A 62 3.03 -10.50 28.04
CA THR A 62 2.95 -9.80 26.77
C THR A 62 1.52 -9.56 26.34
N GLN A 63 1.23 -8.35 25.87
CA GLN A 63 0.01 -8.03 25.15
C GLN A 63 0.38 -7.41 23.80
N GLU A 64 -0.34 -7.78 22.76
CA GLU A 64 -0.14 -7.20 21.42
C GLU A 64 -1.41 -6.59 20.84
N ALA A 65 -1.20 -5.64 19.93
CA ALA A 65 -2.21 -5.07 19.04
C ALA A 65 -1.68 -5.08 17.60
N THR A 66 -2.58 -5.31 16.64
CA THR A 66 -2.27 -5.35 15.21
C THR A 66 -2.85 -4.14 14.48
N VAL A 67 -2.18 -3.72 13.41
CA VAL A 67 -2.70 -2.73 12.45
C VAL A 67 -2.46 -3.23 11.04
N VAL A 68 -3.49 -3.14 10.19
CA VAL A 68 -3.39 -3.47 8.77
C VAL A 68 -3.04 -2.19 8.00
N LEU A 69 -1.87 -2.16 7.37
CA LEU A 69 -1.45 -1.09 6.49
C LEU A 69 -1.73 -1.49 5.04
N GLU A 70 -2.65 -0.78 4.41
CA GLU A 70 -2.93 -0.91 2.98
C GLU A 70 -2.27 0.24 2.22
N ILE A 71 -1.52 -0.08 1.17
CA ILE A 71 -0.89 0.90 0.29
C ILE A 71 -1.54 0.80 -1.08
N TYR A 72 -2.19 1.90 -1.49
CA TYR A 72 -2.83 2.00 -2.79
C TYR A 72 -2.00 2.84 -3.75
N GLN A 73 -1.98 2.43 -5.02
CA GLN A 73 -1.42 3.24 -6.09
C GLN A 73 -2.59 3.93 -6.81
N LYS A 74 -2.59 5.26 -6.79
CA LYS A 74 -3.58 6.06 -7.52
C LYS A 74 -3.54 5.75 -9.03
N LEU A 75 -4.70 5.86 -9.68
CA LEU A 75 -4.80 5.79 -11.12
C LEU A 75 -3.86 6.82 -11.76
N THR A 76 -2.90 6.32 -12.54
CA THR A 76 -1.87 7.14 -13.16
C THR A 76 -1.70 6.72 -14.61
N PHE A 77 -1.85 7.67 -15.52
CA PHE A 77 -1.44 7.52 -16.91
C PHE A 77 0.07 7.75 -17.00
N ARG A 78 0.79 6.81 -17.60
CA ARG A 78 2.24 6.88 -17.78
C ARG A 78 2.53 6.88 -19.27
N GLU A 79 3.40 7.78 -19.73
CA GLU A 79 3.93 7.72 -21.10
C GLU A 79 2.84 7.67 -22.19
N VAL A 80 1.69 8.30 -21.96
CA VAL A 80 0.61 8.36 -22.95
C VAL A 80 1.01 9.36 -24.02
N VAL A 81 1.26 8.87 -25.24
CA VAL A 81 1.58 9.69 -26.41
C VAL A 81 0.29 10.08 -27.11
N SER A 82 0.19 11.36 -27.49
CA SER A 82 -0.90 11.91 -28.30
C SER A 82 -0.37 13.03 -29.20
N PRO A 83 -0.64 13.02 -30.52
CA PRO A 83 -1.40 12.00 -31.26
C PRO A 83 -0.62 10.68 -31.43
N GLN A 84 -1.35 9.60 -31.70
CA GLN A 84 -0.79 8.34 -32.20
C GLN A 84 -1.17 8.23 -33.68
N GLU A 85 -0.18 8.13 -34.57
CA GLU A 85 -0.38 8.11 -36.02
C GLU A 85 -0.18 6.68 -36.54
N PHE A 86 -1.10 6.23 -37.39
CA PHE A 86 -1.10 4.90 -37.98
C PHE A 86 -1.26 4.99 -39.49
N LYS A 87 -0.65 4.06 -40.21
CA LYS A 87 -0.67 4.05 -41.67
C LYS A 87 -1.92 3.32 -42.19
N GLN A 88 -2.50 3.86 -43.25
CA GLN A 88 -3.67 3.26 -43.89
C GLN A 88 -3.35 1.84 -44.39
N GLY A 89 -4.23 0.90 -44.08
CA GLY A 89 -4.14 -0.50 -44.51
C GLY A 89 -3.27 -1.40 -43.62
N GLU A 90 -2.74 -0.86 -42.52
CA GLU A 90 -1.99 -1.61 -41.50
C GLU A 90 -2.79 -1.68 -40.19
N ASP A 91 -2.51 -2.71 -39.38
CA ASP A 91 -3.13 -2.85 -38.06
C ASP A 91 -2.65 -1.73 -37.13
N ALA A 92 -3.60 -1.16 -36.37
CA ALA A 92 -3.32 -0.08 -35.42
C ALA A 92 -3.54 -0.57 -33.98
N GLU A 93 -2.49 -0.50 -33.17
CA GLU A 93 -2.57 -0.72 -31.72
C GLU A 93 -2.52 0.64 -31.01
N VAL A 94 -3.68 1.14 -30.57
CA VAL A 94 -3.74 2.37 -29.77
C VAL A 94 -3.36 2.06 -28.33
N VAL A 95 -2.24 2.62 -27.87
CA VAL A 95 -1.68 2.29 -26.56
C VAL A 95 -2.10 3.31 -25.51
N CYS A 96 -2.72 2.84 -24.42
CA CYS A 96 -2.99 3.62 -23.21
C CYS A 96 -2.38 2.90 -22.00
N ARG A 97 -1.27 3.43 -21.47
CA ARG A 97 -0.59 2.89 -20.30
C ARG A 97 -1.16 3.51 -19.04
N VAL A 98 -1.97 2.74 -18.33
CA VAL A 98 -2.57 3.12 -17.03
C VAL A 98 -2.17 2.13 -15.94
N SER A 99 -1.85 2.64 -14.76
CA SER A 99 -1.49 1.84 -13.59
C SER A 99 -2.25 2.29 -12.36
N SER A 100 -2.77 1.33 -11.56
CA SER A 100 -3.27 1.54 -10.20
C SER A 100 -3.13 0.25 -9.38
N SER A 101 -3.28 0.38 -8.06
CA SER A 101 -3.46 -0.76 -7.15
C SER A 101 -4.62 -0.44 -6.22
N PRO A 102 -5.74 -1.20 -6.26
CA PRO A 102 -5.99 -2.38 -7.10
C PRO A 102 -5.93 -2.11 -8.62
N ALA A 103 -5.80 -3.16 -9.42
CA ALA A 103 -5.70 -3.04 -10.89
C ALA A 103 -6.89 -2.26 -11.48
N PRO A 104 -6.65 -1.37 -12.48
CA PRO A 104 -7.70 -0.53 -13.02
C PRO A 104 -8.63 -1.33 -13.93
N ALA A 105 -9.92 -1.00 -13.91
CA ALA A 105 -10.80 -1.32 -15.02
C ALA A 105 -10.52 -0.35 -16.17
N VAL A 106 -10.31 -0.87 -17.38
CA VAL A 106 -9.97 -0.07 -18.56
C VAL A 106 -11.04 -0.28 -19.63
N SER A 107 -11.61 0.80 -20.14
CA SER A 107 -12.55 0.80 -21.27
C SER A 107 -12.15 1.88 -22.27
N TRP A 108 -12.51 1.66 -23.53
CA TRP A 108 -12.31 2.61 -24.62
C TRP A 108 -13.65 3.23 -25.02
N LEU A 109 -13.65 4.53 -25.26
CA LEU A 109 -14.83 5.25 -25.73
C LEU A 109 -14.55 5.86 -27.10
N TYR A 110 -15.50 5.73 -28.01
CA TYR A 110 -15.53 6.43 -29.28
C TYR A 110 -16.83 7.24 -29.35
N HIS A 111 -16.72 8.56 -29.51
CA HIS A 111 -17.87 9.48 -29.51
C HIS A 111 -18.76 9.36 -28.25
N ASN A 112 -18.13 9.11 -27.09
CA ASN A 112 -18.77 8.86 -25.80
C ASN A 112 -19.58 7.56 -25.70
N GLU A 113 -19.44 6.65 -26.66
CA GLU A 113 -20.00 5.31 -26.60
C GLU A 113 -18.89 4.28 -26.33
N GLU A 114 -19.17 3.30 -25.48
CA GLU A 114 -18.21 2.26 -25.13
C GLU A 114 -17.96 1.33 -26.33
N VAL A 115 -16.68 1.15 -26.67
CA VAL A 115 -16.27 0.19 -27.69
C VAL A 115 -16.34 -1.21 -27.07
N THR A 116 -17.36 -1.98 -27.43
CA THR A 116 -17.49 -3.37 -27.01
C THR A 116 -16.66 -4.28 -27.91
N THR A 117 -16.04 -5.32 -27.34
CA THR A 117 -15.40 -6.37 -28.14
C THR A 117 -16.48 -7.07 -28.97
N ILE A 118 -16.44 -6.92 -30.29
CA ILE A 118 -17.20 -7.81 -31.17
C ILE A 118 -16.56 -9.19 -31.00
N PRO A 119 -17.30 -10.24 -30.58
CA PRO A 119 -16.74 -11.58 -30.57
C PRO A 119 -16.33 -11.93 -32.00
N ASP A 120 -15.09 -12.40 -32.18
CA ASP A 120 -14.59 -12.88 -33.47
C ASP A 120 -15.64 -13.78 -34.13
N SER A 121 -16.13 -13.38 -35.31
CA SER A 121 -17.09 -14.12 -36.13
C SER A 121 -16.43 -15.28 -36.85
#